data_AF-A0A430G6P5-F1
#
_entry.id   AF-A0A430G6P5-F1
#
_cell.length_a   1.000
_cell.length_b   1.000
_cell.length_c   1.000
_cell.angle_alpha   90.00
_cell.angle_beta   90.00
_cell.angle_gamma   90.00
#
_symmetry.space_group_name_H-M   'P 1'
#
loop_
_entity.id
_entity.type
_entity.pdbx_description
1 polymer ?
#
loop_
_entity_poly.entity_id
_entity_poly.type
_entity_poly.pdbx_seq_one_letter_code
_entity_poly.pdbx_strand_id
1 'polypeptide(L)'
;MLLMIGYLTTPVSSAGVSLSEFWAWVRYLAAVTPDADLRLTKGFSNLDAHQKTILSDDFGMGVPMLWLNRKLGFDRICDGRYFVQRVAATVGATAVKVAKKGSFKTPDFVARDTSGVWHIIECKGTQSGHDYSTRQIGERRPFAWGGAAQKMSIKFPRNHTGQRLVCGLSIGPHSGSFGTRLTIVDPEPDDPFKVRPRDIRLAEDAAERGVLAKALRLSGFLATAEAMAAPWGASPFDLPRATRVAENRRQEFIADRDATARAELESVGALDTVFSEGLQFRGRELALTLPRPIEIGGKMIRKAYIRQGVNADVLEAMRERPTVEEPLADVAGGWRSALGRTMVEADELSAEMDFGTVFRSRIDLA
;
A
#
# COMPACT_ATOMS: atom_id res chain seq x y z
N MET A 1 -11.84 4.97 -4.59
CA MET A 1 -11.67 3.57 -4.10
C MET A 1 -10.59 2.84 -4.88
N LEU A 2 -10.73 2.75 -6.20
CA LEU A 2 -9.77 1.99 -7.00
C LEU A 2 -8.32 2.53 -6.89
N LEU A 3 -8.11 3.85 -6.65
CA LEU A 3 -6.78 4.48 -6.41
C LEU A 3 -6.10 3.88 -5.20
N MET A 4 -6.88 3.73 -4.14
CA MET A 4 -6.45 3.09 -2.92
C MET A 4 -6.12 1.61 -3.18
N ILE A 5 -6.94 0.87 -3.92
CA ILE A 5 -6.65 -0.55 -4.24
C ILE A 5 -5.33 -0.66 -4.99
N GLY A 6 -5.15 0.09 -6.09
CA GLY A 6 -3.91 0.04 -6.88
C GLY A 6 -2.66 0.37 -6.05
N TYR A 7 -2.76 1.33 -5.13
CA TYR A 7 -1.68 1.63 -4.19
C TYR A 7 -1.41 0.48 -3.21
N LEU A 8 -2.46 -0.06 -2.57
CA LEU A 8 -2.32 -1.12 -1.58
C LEU A 8 -1.79 -2.43 -2.20
N THR A 9 -2.20 -2.77 -3.42
CA THR A 9 -1.74 -3.98 -4.14
C THR A 9 -0.35 -3.83 -4.74
N THR A 10 0.16 -2.61 -4.89
CA THR A 10 1.52 -2.39 -5.40
C THR A 10 2.53 -2.92 -4.39
N PRO A 11 3.40 -3.89 -4.78
CA PRO A 11 4.36 -4.47 -3.86
C PRO A 11 5.48 -3.49 -3.53
N VAL A 12 5.89 -3.43 -2.26
CA VAL A 12 7.05 -2.60 -1.85
C VAL A 12 8.36 -3.18 -2.38
N SER A 13 8.57 -4.50 -2.30
CA SER A 13 9.87 -5.13 -2.51
C SER A 13 9.83 -6.40 -3.38
N SER A 14 9.25 -6.31 -4.58
CA SER A 14 9.25 -7.40 -5.57
C SER A 14 9.70 -6.90 -6.93
N ALA A 15 10.71 -7.54 -7.53
CA ALA A 15 11.14 -7.26 -8.89
C ALA A 15 10.26 -8.01 -9.91
N GLY A 16 9.81 -7.31 -10.95
CA GLY A 16 9.01 -7.89 -12.04
C GLY A 16 7.93 -6.95 -12.59
N VAL A 17 7.51 -7.19 -13.84
CA VAL A 17 6.36 -6.50 -14.45
C VAL A 17 5.10 -6.92 -13.70
N SER A 18 4.44 -5.98 -13.05
CA SER A 18 3.22 -6.27 -12.29
C SER A 18 2.05 -5.47 -12.82
N LEU A 19 1.10 -6.15 -13.46
CA LEU A 19 -0.19 -5.56 -13.79
C LEU A 19 -1.00 -5.20 -12.53
N SER A 20 -0.58 -5.63 -11.34
CA SER A 20 -1.23 -5.32 -10.06
C SER A 20 -1.37 -3.82 -9.79
N GLU A 21 -0.46 -3.01 -10.33
CA GLU A 21 -0.47 -1.54 -10.26
C GLU A 21 -1.67 -0.93 -11.00
N PHE A 22 -2.17 -1.64 -12.02
CA PHE A 22 -3.26 -1.20 -12.89
C PHE A 22 -4.53 -2.06 -12.81
N TRP A 23 -4.44 -3.21 -12.14
CA TRP A 23 -5.42 -4.28 -12.19
C TRP A 23 -6.81 -3.84 -11.73
N ALA A 24 -6.85 -3.06 -10.64
CA ALA A 24 -8.10 -2.59 -10.07
C ALA A 24 -8.90 -1.74 -11.07
N TRP A 25 -8.22 -0.99 -11.94
CA TRP A 25 -8.83 -0.09 -12.93
C TRP A 25 -9.42 -0.84 -14.08
N VAL A 26 -8.60 -1.72 -14.67
CA VAL A 26 -8.99 -2.53 -15.82
C VAL A 26 -10.16 -3.43 -15.45
N ARG A 27 -10.14 -3.96 -14.22
CA ARG A 27 -11.07 -4.98 -13.80
C ARG A 27 -12.34 -4.44 -13.17
N TYR A 28 -12.27 -3.42 -12.31
CA TYR A 28 -13.39 -3.11 -11.41
C TYR A 28 -14.16 -1.84 -11.74
N LEU A 29 -13.77 -1.08 -12.76
CA LEU A 29 -14.49 0.15 -13.14
C LEU A 29 -15.98 -0.12 -13.46
N ALA A 30 -16.29 -1.28 -14.04
CA ALA A 30 -17.66 -1.71 -14.35
C ALA A 30 -18.24 -2.69 -13.30
N ALA A 31 -17.57 -2.88 -12.16
CA ALA A 31 -17.95 -3.89 -11.18
C ALA A 31 -19.09 -3.44 -10.29
N VAL A 32 -19.23 -2.13 -10.05
CA VAL A 32 -20.21 -1.58 -9.12
C VAL A 32 -21.42 -1.01 -9.85
N THR A 33 -22.58 -1.07 -9.21
CA THR A 33 -23.81 -0.48 -9.72
C THR A 33 -23.80 1.04 -9.47
N PRO A 34 -24.56 1.82 -10.25
CA PRO A 34 -24.67 3.27 -10.04
C PRO A 34 -25.61 3.64 -8.87
N ASP A 35 -26.11 2.65 -8.12
CA ASP A 35 -27.05 2.86 -7.02
C ASP A 35 -26.36 3.49 -5.80
N ALA A 36 -27.14 4.12 -4.92
CA ALA A 36 -26.62 4.71 -3.69
C ALA A 36 -26.01 3.66 -2.71
N ASP A 37 -26.48 2.42 -2.80
CA ASP A 37 -25.88 1.28 -2.11
C ASP A 37 -24.80 0.67 -3.01
N LEU A 38 -23.56 0.62 -2.52
CA LEU A 38 -22.41 0.08 -3.26
C LEU A 38 -22.62 -1.40 -3.56
N ARG A 39 -23.18 -1.79 -4.70
CA ARG A 39 -23.43 -3.21 -5.03
C ARG A 39 -22.62 -3.67 -6.22
N LEU A 40 -22.38 -4.97 -6.32
CA LEU A 40 -21.80 -5.58 -7.50
C LEU A 40 -22.82 -5.72 -8.62
N THR A 41 -22.46 -5.36 -9.84
CA THR A 41 -23.30 -5.63 -11.02
C THR A 41 -23.54 -7.13 -11.19
N LYS A 42 -24.60 -7.50 -11.93
CA LYS A 42 -24.96 -8.91 -12.17
C LYS A 42 -23.80 -9.72 -12.76
N GLY A 43 -23.03 -9.14 -13.68
CA GLY A 43 -21.88 -9.81 -14.29
C GLY A 43 -20.80 -10.18 -13.26
N PHE A 44 -20.46 -9.25 -12.37
CA PHE A 44 -19.44 -9.47 -11.34
C PHE A 44 -19.94 -10.38 -10.21
N SER A 45 -21.23 -10.29 -9.88
CA SER A 45 -21.88 -11.19 -8.91
C SER A 45 -21.94 -12.64 -9.37
N ASN A 46 -21.78 -12.90 -10.67
CA ASN A 46 -21.87 -14.24 -11.29
C ASN A 46 -20.52 -14.81 -11.71
N LEU A 47 -19.41 -14.13 -11.41
CA LEU A 47 -18.07 -14.67 -11.62
C LEU A 47 -17.89 -16.02 -10.90
N ASP A 48 -16.95 -16.83 -11.39
CA ASP A 48 -16.56 -18.05 -10.69
C ASP A 48 -15.97 -17.75 -9.31
N ALA A 49 -15.93 -18.78 -8.46
CA ALA A 49 -15.54 -18.62 -7.06
C ALA A 49 -14.14 -18.03 -6.88
N HIS A 50 -13.16 -18.37 -7.73
CA HIS A 50 -11.80 -17.87 -7.60
C HIS A 50 -11.73 -16.37 -7.92
N GLN A 51 -12.40 -15.95 -8.99
CA GLN A 51 -12.45 -14.54 -9.37
C GLN A 51 -13.24 -13.69 -8.37
N LYS A 52 -14.26 -14.28 -7.71
CA LYS A 52 -14.97 -13.62 -6.61
C LYS A 52 -14.10 -13.42 -5.38
N THR A 53 -13.26 -14.39 -5.03
CA THR A 53 -12.34 -14.26 -3.90
C THR A 53 -11.38 -13.10 -4.13
N ILE A 54 -10.76 -13.00 -5.30
CA ILE A 54 -9.84 -11.89 -5.65
C ILE A 54 -10.55 -10.53 -5.53
N LEU A 55 -11.75 -10.41 -6.12
CA LEU A 55 -12.54 -9.17 -6.03
C LEU A 55 -12.86 -8.82 -4.57
N SER A 56 -13.26 -9.83 -3.79
CA SER A 56 -13.65 -9.64 -2.40
C SER A 56 -12.46 -9.19 -1.57
N ASP A 57 -11.28 -9.78 -1.76
CA ASP A 57 -10.06 -9.38 -1.07
C ASP A 57 -9.67 -7.93 -1.43
N ASP A 58 -9.66 -7.58 -2.72
CA ASP A 58 -9.32 -6.23 -3.20
C ASP A 58 -10.27 -5.15 -2.65
N PHE A 59 -11.59 -5.37 -2.74
CA PHE A 59 -12.57 -4.45 -2.18
C PHE A 59 -12.52 -4.46 -0.65
N GLY A 60 -12.32 -5.64 -0.08
CA GLY A 60 -12.21 -5.92 1.35
C GLY A 60 -11.08 -5.17 2.02
N MET A 61 -10.04 -4.77 1.29
CA MET A 61 -9.04 -3.82 1.77
C MET A 61 -9.26 -2.39 1.26
N GLY A 62 -9.66 -2.19 0.00
CA GLY A 62 -9.76 -0.88 -0.62
C GLY A 62 -10.81 0.04 0.01
N VAL A 63 -12.00 -0.50 0.31
CA VAL A 63 -13.09 0.25 0.94
C VAL A 63 -12.74 0.66 2.38
N PRO A 64 -12.36 -0.27 3.29
CA PRO A 64 -12.02 0.13 4.65
C PRO A 64 -10.82 1.05 4.72
N MET A 65 -9.75 0.82 3.94
CA MET A 65 -8.58 1.70 3.97
C MET A 65 -8.91 3.10 3.47
N LEU A 66 -9.76 3.26 2.45
CA LEU A 66 -10.24 4.57 2.03
C LEU A 66 -11.07 5.26 3.12
N TRP A 67 -11.96 4.52 3.79
CA TRP A 67 -12.78 5.06 4.88
C TRP A 67 -11.92 5.47 6.08
N LEU A 68 -11.00 4.59 6.51
CA LEU A 68 -10.09 4.83 7.63
C LEU A 68 -9.16 5.99 7.35
N ASN A 69 -8.60 6.10 6.14
CA ASN A 69 -7.76 7.23 5.76
C ASN A 69 -8.49 8.58 5.93
N ARG A 70 -9.78 8.64 5.56
CA ARG A 70 -10.60 9.85 5.74
C ARG A 70 -10.88 10.16 7.21
N LYS A 71 -11.03 9.14 8.06
CA LYS A 71 -11.41 9.31 9.48
C LYS A 71 -10.23 9.51 10.41
N LEU A 72 -9.11 8.85 10.16
CA LEU A 72 -7.91 8.89 11.00
C LEU A 72 -6.83 9.81 10.42
N GLY A 73 -6.89 10.14 9.13
CA GLY A 73 -5.92 11.03 8.50
C GLY A 73 -4.53 10.39 8.46
N PHE A 74 -4.40 9.30 7.71
CA PHE A 74 -3.12 8.61 7.57
C PHE A 74 -2.12 9.44 6.78
N ASP A 75 -0.87 9.44 7.22
CA ASP A 75 0.26 10.01 6.48
C ASP A 75 1.21 8.93 5.95
N ARG A 76 1.20 7.73 6.55
CA ARG A 76 1.90 6.55 6.05
C ARG A 76 0.98 5.36 6.07
N ILE A 77 0.98 4.59 4.98
CA ILE A 77 0.29 3.31 4.89
C ILE A 77 1.30 2.30 4.32
N CYS A 78 1.69 1.32 5.12
CA CYS A 78 2.73 0.36 4.77
C CYS A 78 2.18 -1.06 4.84
N ASP A 79 2.68 -1.94 3.95
CA ASP A 79 2.37 -3.37 4.02
C ASP A 79 2.93 -3.95 5.32
N GLY A 80 2.09 -4.65 6.08
CA GLY A 80 2.49 -5.13 7.41
C GLY A 80 3.60 -6.17 7.36
N ARG A 81 3.63 -7.01 6.31
CA ARG A 81 4.73 -7.95 6.09
C ARG A 81 6.07 -7.23 5.87
N TYR A 82 6.10 -6.24 4.99
CA TYR A 82 7.32 -5.49 4.70
C TYR A 82 7.80 -4.75 5.96
N PHE A 83 6.88 -4.09 6.67
CA PHE A 83 7.18 -3.38 7.91
C PHE A 83 7.83 -4.29 8.95
N VAL A 84 7.22 -5.44 9.23
CA VAL A 84 7.75 -6.39 10.21
C VAL A 84 9.12 -6.91 9.78
N GLN A 85 9.32 -7.24 8.51
CA GLN A 85 10.61 -7.72 7.99
C GLN A 85 11.72 -6.69 8.16
N ARG A 86 11.48 -5.41 7.81
CA ARG A 86 12.48 -4.33 7.98
C ARG A 86 12.79 -4.07 9.44
N VAL A 87 11.75 -3.86 10.27
CA VAL A 87 11.95 -3.50 11.67
C VAL A 87 12.64 -4.64 12.42
N ALA A 88 12.18 -5.89 12.27
CA ALA A 88 12.77 -7.04 12.95
C ALA A 88 14.25 -7.26 12.60
N ALA A 89 14.62 -7.08 11.33
CA ALA A 89 16.02 -7.14 10.90
C ALA A 89 16.87 -6.08 11.59
N THR A 90 16.42 -4.82 11.58
CA THR A 90 17.19 -3.69 12.14
C THR A 90 17.38 -3.72 13.65
N VAL A 91 16.43 -4.25 14.42
CA VAL A 91 16.54 -4.32 15.89
C VAL A 91 17.36 -5.51 16.38
N GLY A 92 17.99 -6.28 15.48
CA GLY A 92 18.76 -7.47 15.83
C GLY A 92 17.89 -8.57 16.46
N ALA A 93 16.59 -8.56 16.19
CA ALA A 93 15.68 -9.61 16.63
C ALA A 93 15.86 -10.85 15.73
N THR A 94 16.98 -11.55 15.89
CA THR A 94 17.30 -12.81 15.21
C THR A 94 16.37 -13.98 15.60
N ALA A 95 15.37 -13.76 16.46
CA ALA A 95 14.62 -14.81 17.14
C ALA A 95 13.10 -14.83 16.87
N VAL A 96 12.62 -14.27 15.75
CA VAL A 96 11.35 -14.72 15.20
C VAL A 96 11.61 -15.14 13.78
N LYS A 97 11.99 -16.41 13.59
CA LYS A 97 12.05 -17.04 12.26
C LYS A 97 10.77 -16.65 11.53
N VAL A 98 10.88 -15.76 10.54
CA VAL A 98 9.85 -15.54 9.53
C VAL A 98 9.78 -16.86 8.76
N ALA A 99 9.06 -17.84 9.31
CA ALA A 99 9.08 -19.18 8.80
C ALA A 99 8.55 -19.12 7.37
N LYS A 100 9.37 -19.63 6.44
CA LYS A 100 9.01 -19.74 5.01
C LYS A 100 7.71 -20.55 4.81
N LYS A 101 7.32 -21.36 5.82
CA LYS A 101 6.02 -22.00 6.01
C LYS A 101 5.71 -22.06 7.53
N GLY A 102 4.60 -21.44 7.96
CA GLY A 102 4.03 -21.58 9.31
C GLY A 102 3.99 -20.30 10.18
N SER A 103 2.79 -19.74 10.33
CA SER A 103 2.29 -18.95 11.49
C SER A 103 3.23 -17.94 12.19
N PHE A 104 3.73 -16.93 11.47
CA PHE A 104 3.69 -15.57 12.02
C PHE A 104 2.73 -14.77 11.16
N LYS A 105 1.54 -14.51 11.71
CA LYS A 105 0.48 -13.77 11.01
C LYS A 105 0.83 -12.28 11.09
N THR A 106 1.33 -11.73 9.98
CA THR A 106 1.55 -10.28 9.84
C THR A 106 0.20 -9.62 9.56
N PRO A 107 -0.03 -8.39 10.05
CA PRO A 107 -1.23 -7.65 9.68
C PRO A 107 -1.16 -7.33 8.19
N ASP A 108 -2.32 -7.09 7.56
CA ASP A 108 -2.35 -6.59 6.19
C ASP A 108 -1.62 -5.24 6.08
N PHE A 109 -1.93 -4.29 6.96
CA PHE A 109 -1.33 -2.96 6.95
C PHE A 109 -0.90 -2.45 8.33
N VAL A 110 0.12 -1.61 8.31
CA VAL A 110 0.55 -0.76 9.43
C VAL A 110 0.49 0.68 8.92
N ALA A 111 -0.30 1.52 9.58
CA ALA A 111 -0.49 2.91 9.19
C ALA A 111 -0.07 3.87 10.30
N ARG A 112 0.39 5.06 9.94
CA ARG A 112 0.63 6.17 10.86
C ARG A 112 -0.32 7.31 10.51
N ASP A 113 -0.89 7.95 11.50
CA ASP A 113 -1.68 9.17 11.32
C ASP A 113 -0.83 10.45 11.40
N THR A 114 -1.44 11.57 11.01
CA THR A 114 -0.81 12.90 11.08
C THR A 114 -0.42 13.36 12.49
N SER A 115 -0.90 12.70 13.55
CA SER A 115 -0.48 12.94 14.93
C SER A 115 0.73 12.11 15.37
N GLY A 116 1.23 11.23 14.49
CA GLY A 116 2.34 10.33 14.75
C GLY A 116 1.94 9.02 15.45
N VAL A 117 0.63 8.75 15.55
CA VAL A 117 0.10 7.55 16.19
C VAL A 117 -0.01 6.42 15.17
N TRP A 118 0.28 5.19 15.60
CA TRP A 118 0.35 4.01 14.74
C TRP A 118 -0.84 3.07 14.91
N HIS A 119 -1.42 2.65 13.79
CA HIS A 119 -2.58 1.80 13.69
C HIS A 119 -2.21 0.49 13.00
N ILE A 120 -2.76 -0.61 13.51
CA ILE A 120 -2.65 -1.94 12.90
C ILE A 120 -3.97 -2.27 12.26
N ILE A 121 -3.96 -2.69 11.01
CA ILE A 121 -5.18 -2.89 10.24
C ILE A 121 -5.14 -4.27 9.57
N GLU A 122 -6.17 -5.06 9.83
CA GLU A 122 -6.46 -6.31 9.14
C GLU A 122 -7.75 -6.13 8.35
N CYS A 123 -7.75 -6.57 7.09
CA CYS A 123 -8.86 -6.44 6.16
C CYS A 123 -9.37 -7.82 5.73
N LYS A 124 -10.70 -7.92 5.62
CA LYS A 124 -11.40 -9.11 5.12
C LYS A 124 -12.54 -8.66 4.24
N GLY A 125 -12.68 -9.30 3.08
CA GLY A 125 -13.81 -9.08 2.19
C GLY A 125 -14.57 -10.35 1.89
N THR A 126 -15.87 -10.23 1.64
CA THR A 126 -16.72 -11.34 1.26
C THR A 126 -17.94 -10.91 0.45
N GLN A 127 -18.44 -11.82 -0.38
CA GLN A 127 -19.73 -11.74 -1.08
C GLN A 127 -20.79 -12.66 -0.47
N SER A 128 -20.47 -13.35 0.64
CA SER A 128 -21.31 -14.39 1.24
C SER A 128 -22.26 -13.89 2.33
N GLY A 129 -22.47 -12.58 2.43
CA GLY A 129 -23.38 -11.96 3.40
C GLY A 129 -22.75 -11.57 4.73
N HIS A 130 -23.57 -10.92 5.57
CA HIS A 130 -23.13 -10.30 6.81
C HIS A 130 -22.68 -11.30 7.86
N ASP A 131 -23.41 -12.41 8.04
CA ASP A 131 -23.08 -13.42 9.04
C ASP A 131 -21.72 -14.06 8.78
N TYR A 132 -21.39 -14.30 7.51
CA TYR A 132 -20.09 -14.81 7.11
C TYR A 132 -18.98 -13.79 7.40
N SER A 133 -19.21 -12.51 7.09
CA SER A 133 -18.28 -11.42 7.40
C SER A 133 -18.02 -11.31 8.91
N THR A 134 -19.07 -11.37 9.74
CA THR A 134 -18.96 -11.36 11.21
C THR A 134 -18.13 -12.55 11.72
N ARG A 135 -18.34 -13.75 11.15
CA ARG A 135 -17.52 -14.94 11.48
C ARG A 135 -16.06 -14.76 11.06
N GLN A 136 -15.78 -14.13 9.93
CA GLN A 136 -14.41 -13.86 9.45
C GLN A 136 -13.69 -12.83 10.32
N ILE A 137 -14.39 -11.80 10.78
CA ILE A 137 -13.87 -10.86 11.78
C ILE A 137 -13.50 -11.65 13.05
N GLY A 138 -14.36 -12.59 13.44
CA GLY A 138 -14.17 -13.45 14.59
C GLY A 138 -14.60 -12.77 15.90
N GLU A 139 -14.93 -13.61 16.87
CA GLU A 139 -15.26 -13.21 18.25
C GLU A 139 -14.27 -13.84 19.23
N ARG A 140 -14.11 -13.24 20.40
CA ARG A 140 -13.29 -13.82 21.47
C ARG A 140 -14.19 -14.68 22.35
N ARG A 141 -14.16 -16.02 22.19
CA ARG A 141 -14.27 -17.04 23.27
C ARG A 141 -14.43 -18.48 22.73
N PRO A 142 -13.83 -19.50 23.39
CA PRO A 142 -12.84 -19.43 24.47
C PRO A 142 -11.41 -19.13 23.98
N PHE A 143 -11.17 -19.22 22.68
CA PHE A 143 -9.92 -18.82 22.00
C PHE A 143 -10.26 -17.81 20.90
N ALA A 144 -9.39 -16.84 20.65
CA ALA A 144 -9.57 -15.96 19.51
C ALA A 144 -9.49 -16.78 18.21
N TRP A 145 -10.44 -16.55 17.29
CA TRP A 145 -10.47 -17.11 15.93
C TRP A 145 -10.67 -16.01 14.88
N GLY A 146 -10.55 -16.33 13.58
CA GLY A 146 -10.73 -15.34 12.50
C GLY A 146 -9.69 -14.21 12.51
N GLY A 147 -10.08 -13.02 12.04
CA GLY A 147 -9.25 -11.80 12.02
C GLY A 147 -8.78 -11.38 13.41
N ALA A 148 -9.60 -11.58 14.44
CA ALA A 148 -9.24 -11.32 15.84
C ALA A 148 -8.07 -12.21 16.34
N ALA A 149 -7.92 -13.43 15.82
CA ALA A 149 -6.80 -14.32 16.15
C ALA A 149 -5.52 -14.03 15.36
N GLN A 150 -5.60 -13.24 14.29
CA GLN A 150 -4.42 -12.86 13.50
C GLN A 150 -3.64 -11.70 14.16
N LYS A 151 -4.06 -11.26 15.35
CA LYS A 151 -3.58 -10.07 16.07
C LYS A 151 -2.25 -10.21 16.83
N MET A 152 -1.39 -11.12 16.40
CA MET A 152 0.00 -11.24 16.88
C MET A 152 0.92 -10.10 16.38
N SER A 153 0.37 -8.97 15.95
CA SER A 153 1.04 -8.16 14.92
C SER A 153 2.14 -7.27 15.47
N ILE A 154 1.82 -6.17 16.17
CA ILE A 154 2.80 -5.15 16.61
C ILE A 154 2.23 -4.32 17.80
N LYS A 155 3.07 -3.97 18.77
CA LYS A 155 2.79 -3.01 19.85
C LYS A 155 3.84 -1.91 19.85
N PHE A 156 3.37 -0.69 19.66
CA PHE A 156 4.17 0.53 19.77
C PHE A 156 4.24 1.00 21.25
N PRO A 157 5.14 1.94 21.57
CA PRO A 157 5.16 2.63 22.84
C PRO A 157 3.84 3.34 23.15
N ARG A 158 3.58 3.61 24.43
CA ARG A 158 2.30 4.17 24.93
C ARG A 158 1.86 5.45 24.20
N ASN A 159 2.79 6.32 23.84
CA ASN A 159 2.50 7.60 23.17
C ASN A 159 2.50 7.52 21.63
N HIS A 160 2.63 6.32 21.07
CA HIS A 160 2.68 6.06 19.63
C HIS A 160 1.62 5.02 19.21
N THR A 161 0.76 4.58 20.13
CA THR A 161 -0.16 3.46 19.90
C THR A 161 -1.58 3.97 19.62
N GLY A 162 -2.10 3.62 18.45
CA GLY A 162 -3.49 3.83 18.05
C GLY A 162 -4.30 2.54 18.10
N GLN A 163 -5.38 2.51 17.31
CA GLN A 163 -6.31 1.38 17.26
C GLN A 163 -5.73 0.15 16.54
N ARG A 164 -6.26 -1.04 16.86
CA ARG A 164 -5.94 -2.31 16.20
C ARG A 164 -7.20 -2.83 15.50
N LEU A 165 -7.38 -2.38 14.28
CA LEU A 165 -8.64 -2.50 13.58
C LEU A 165 -8.71 -3.81 12.79
N VAL A 166 -9.85 -4.50 12.91
CA VAL A 166 -10.25 -5.56 11.98
C VAL A 166 -11.43 -5.03 11.18
N CYS A 167 -11.27 -5.01 9.87
CA CYS A 167 -12.25 -4.50 8.94
C CYS A 167 -12.85 -5.67 8.14
N GLY A 168 -14.16 -5.84 8.23
CA GLY A 168 -14.91 -6.79 7.40
C GLY A 168 -15.83 -6.06 6.44
N LEU A 169 -15.60 -6.22 5.14
CA LEU A 169 -16.51 -5.78 4.09
C LEU A 169 -17.35 -6.95 3.60
N SER A 170 -18.66 -6.83 3.69
CA SER A 170 -19.62 -7.68 3.01
C SER A 170 -20.19 -6.90 1.84
N ILE A 171 -19.85 -7.26 0.60
CA ILE A 171 -20.33 -6.56 -0.60
C ILE A 171 -21.58 -7.24 -1.15
N GLY A 172 -22.65 -6.48 -1.30
CA GLY A 172 -23.96 -6.94 -1.76
C GLY A 172 -24.00 -7.16 -3.29
N PRO A 173 -24.63 -8.23 -3.78
CA PRO A 173 -24.95 -8.36 -5.19
C PRO A 173 -26.10 -7.42 -5.61
N HIS A 174 -26.15 -7.03 -6.88
CA HIS A 174 -27.16 -6.10 -7.44
C HIS A 174 -28.60 -6.46 -7.06
N SER A 175 -28.98 -7.74 -7.19
CA SER A 175 -30.30 -8.26 -6.82
C SER A 175 -30.24 -9.20 -5.61
N GLY A 176 -29.24 -9.02 -4.74
CA GLY A 176 -29.00 -9.87 -3.58
C GLY A 176 -29.89 -9.55 -2.38
N SER A 177 -30.03 -10.54 -1.49
CA SER A 177 -30.84 -10.44 -0.25
C SER A 177 -30.23 -9.54 0.84
N PHE A 178 -29.01 -9.05 0.66
CA PHE A 178 -28.33 -8.15 1.60
C PHE A 178 -27.65 -6.99 0.85
N GLY A 179 -27.55 -5.84 1.50
CA GLY A 179 -26.81 -4.66 1.00
C GLY A 179 -25.36 -4.67 1.41
N THR A 180 -24.56 -3.71 0.95
CA THR A 180 -23.16 -3.66 1.35
C THR A 180 -23.01 -3.15 2.77
N ARG A 181 -22.13 -3.80 3.55
CA ARG A 181 -21.83 -3.41 4.93
C ARG A 181 -20.34 -3.47 5.18
N LEU A 182 -19.81 -2.38 5.73
CA LEU A 182 -18.49 -2.32 6.32
C LEU A 182 -18.63 -2.38 7.85
N THR A 183 -17.98 -3.35 8.46
CA THR A 183 -17.87 -3.50 9.91
C THR A 183 -16.42 -3.29 10.33
N ILE A 184 -16.19 -2.44 11.33
CA ILE A 184 -14.85 -2.17 11.88
C ILE A 184 -14.91 -2.40 13.39
N VAL A 185 -13.99 -3.20 13.91
CA VAL A 185 -13.86 -3.49 15.34
C VAL A 185 -12.43 -3.26 15.82
N ASP A 186 -12.24 -2.89 17.08
CA ASP A 186 -10.92 -2.75 17.74
C ASP A 186 -10.72 -3.78 18.87
N PRO A 187 -10.45 -5.07 18.55
CA PRO A 187 -10.21 -6.07 19.58
C PRO A 187 -8.91 -5.84 20.38
N GLU A 188 -8.92 -6.17 21.67
CA GLU A 188 -7.71 -6.21 22.50
C GLU A 188 -6.66 -7.23 21.97
N PRO A 189 -5.35 -6.91 22.01
CA PRO A 189 -4.30 -7.80 21.54
C PRO A 189 -3.94 -8.90 22.57
N ASP A 190 -3.54 -10.08 22.08
CA ASP A 190 -2.85 -11.10 22.85
C ASP A 190 -1.40 -11.23 22.34
N ASP A 191 -0.41 -11.24 23.25
CA ASP A 191 1.07 -11.33 23.06
C ASP A 191 1.72 -10.71 21.78
N PRO A 192 2.01 -9.39 21.75
CA PRO A 192 2.48 -8.69 20.54
C PRO A 192 4.02 -8.60 20.39
N PHE A 193 4.50 -8.52 19.13
CA PHE A 193 5.84 -8.00 18.81
C PHE A 193 5.97 -6.54 19.30
N LYS A 194 6.97 -6.23 20.11
CA LYS A 194 7.09 -4.90 20.76
C LYS A 194 8.14 -4.05 20.05
N VAL A 195 7.70 -2.95 19.45
CA VAL A 195 8.58 -1.84 19.07
C VAL A 195 8.90 -1.06 20.34
N ARG A 196 10.19 -0.99 20.71
CA ARG A 196 10.62 -0.28 21.92
C ARG A 196 10.70 1.22 21.61
N PRO A 197 10.64 2.11 22.62
CA PRO A 197 10.76 3.56 22.41
C PRO A 197 11.99 3.95 21.59
N ARG A 198 13.13 3.31 21.83
CA ARG A 198 14.38 3.53 21.08
C ARG A 198 14.33 3.06 19.62
N ASP A 199 13.40 2.18 19.28
CA ASP A 199 13.26 1.56 17.96
C ASP A 199 12.19 2.27 17.10
N ILE A 200 11.50 3.30 17.63
CA ILE A 200 10.48 4.06 16.88
C ILE A 200 11.04 4.64 15.58
N ARG A 201 12.28 5.12 15.62
CA ARG A 201 12.95 5.69 14.45
C ARG A 201 13.10 4.67 13.31
N LEU A 202 13.28 3.40 13.65
CA LEU A 202 13.38 2.30 12.68
C LEU A 202 12.00 1.93 12.11
N ALA A 203 10.95 2.05 12.92
CA ALA A 203 9.57 1.92 12.45
C ALA A 203 9.21 3.05 11.46
N GLU A 204 9.59 4.29 11.76
CA GLU A 204 9.42 5.41 10.83
C GLU A 204 10.18 5.19 9.52
N ASP A 205 11.46 4.80 9.58
CA ASP A 205 12.26 4.49 8.39
C ASP A 205 11.60 3.41 7.52
N ALA A 206 11.12 2.31 8.13
CA ALA A 206 10.43 1.26 7.41
C ALA A 206 9.17 1.78 6.70
N ALA A 207 8.32 2.56 7.38
CA ALA A 207 7.10 3.07 6.77
C ALA A 207 7.38 4.12 5.68
N GLU A 208 8.33 5.03 5.89
CA GLU A 208 8.73 6.05 4.92
C GLU A 208 9.26 5.39 3.64
N ARG A 209 10.16 4.40 3.76
CA ARG A 209 10.67 3.63 2.62
C ARG A 209 9.59 2.86 1.90
N GLY A 210 8.66 2.24 2.64
CA GLY A 210 7.54 1.51 2.05
C GLY A 210 6.65 2.42 1.19
N VAL A 211 6.31 3.60 1.70
CA VAL A 211 5.51 4.60 0.98
C VAL A 211 6.26 5.14 -0.25
N LEU A 212 7.54 5.53 -0.09
CA LEU A 212 8.35 6.06 -1.18
C LEU A 212 8.60 5.02 -2.29
N ALA A 213 8.91 3.77 -1.91
CA ALA A 213 9.10 2.69 -2.88
C ALA A 213 7.83 2.43 -3.69
N LYS A 214 6.64 2.44 -3.07
CA LYS A 214 5.37 2.33 -3.79
C LYS A 214 5.13 3.51 -4.73
N ALA A 215 5.38 4.74 -4.27
CA ALA A 215 5.23 5.95 -5.10
C ALA A 215 6.14 5.93 -6.34
N LEU A 216 7.42 5.56 -6.15
CA LEU A 216 8.40 5.41 -7.21
C LEU A 216 7.97 4.33 -8.22
N ARG A 217 7.58 3.15 -7.72
CA ARG A 217 7.14 2.02 -8.54
C ARG A 217 5.90 2.37 -9.36
N LEU A 218 4.88 2.96 -8.74
CA LEU A 218 3.68 3.44 -9.42
C LEU A 218 3.99 4.52 -10.47
N SER A 219 5.09 5.25 -10.33
CA SER A 219 5.48 6.28 -11.30
C SER A 219 6.43 5.76 -12.38
N GLY A 220 6.83 4.48 -12.33
CA GLY A 220 7.72 3.85 -13.31
C GLY A 220 9.20 3.77 -12.92
N PHE A 221 9.58 4.17 -11.70
CA PHE A 221 10.95 4.13 -11.20
C PHE A 221 11.22 2.83 -10.44
N LEU A 222 11.35 1.72 -11.17
CA LEU A 222 11.45 0.37 -10.61
C LEU A 222 12.78 0.14 -9.89
N ALA A 223 13.90 0.54 -10.49
CA ALA A 223 15.22 0.34 -9.89
C ALA A 223 15.39 1.19 -8.62
N THR A 224 14.94 2.44 -8.68
CA THR A 224 14.94 3.36 -7.54
C THR A 224 14.02 2.88 -6.43
N ALA A 225 12.83 2.36 -6.76
CA ALA A 225 11.91 1.78 -5.78
C ALA A 225 12.55 0.58 -5.03
N GLU A 226 13.29 -0.27 -5.72
CA GLU A 226 13.98 -1.42 -5.12
C GLU A 226 15.13 -0.99 -4.20
N ALA A 227 15.93 0.01 -4.62
CA ALA A 227 16.97 0.61 -3.78
C ALA A 227 16.37 1.23 -2.51
N MET A 228 15.26 1.95 -2.64
CA MET A 228 14.53 2.56 -1.53
C MET A 228 14.00 1.52 -0.53
N ALA A 229 13.38 0.46 -1.04
CA ALA A 229 12.74 -0.59 -0.23
C ALA A 229 13.74 -1.45 0.55
N ALA A 230 14.86 -1.82 -0.07
CA ALA A 230 15.83 -2.79 0.48
C ALA A 230 17.26 -2.25 0.41
N PRO A 231 17.62 -1.22 1.19
CA PRO A 231 18.88 -0.51 0.99
C PRO A 231 20.14 -1.37 1.19
N TRP A 232 20.06 -2.44 1.98
CA TRP A 232 21.20 -3.31 2.26
C TRP A 232 21.34 -4.54 1.35
N GLY A 233 20.42 -4.78 0.41
CA GLY A 233 20.48 -5.96 -0.45
C GLY A 233 19.22 -6.21 -1.27
N ALA A 234 19.02 -7.45 -1.70
CA ALA A 234 17.90 -7.82 -2.55
C ALA A 234 16.57 -7.93 -1.78
N SER A 235 16.64 -8.09 -0.46
CA SER A 235 15.47 -8.30 0.40
C SER A 235 15.36 -7.25 1.51
N PRO A 236 14.14 -6.91 1.96
CA PRO A 236 13.93 -5.98 3.06
C PRO A 236 14.64 -6.36 4.37
N PHE A 237 14.94 -7.63 4.58
CA PHE A 237 15.60 -8.13 5.79
C PHE A 237 17.11 -8.36 5.62
N ASP A 238 17.70 -8.00 4.47
CA ASP A 238 19.14 -8.04 4.30
C ASP A 238 19.82 -7.00 5.21
N LEU A 239 21.01 -7.35 5.70
CA LEU A 239 21.82 -6.55 6.62
C LEU A 239 23.31 -6.68 6.24
N PRO A 240 24.17 -5.78 6.75
CA PRO A 240 25.61 -5.94 6.68
C PRO A 240 26.07 -7.33 7.14
N ARG A 241 27.03 -7.92 6.42
CA ARG A 241 27.50 -9.29 6.65
C ARG A 241 28.71 -9.29 7.59
N ALA A 242 28.79 -10.32 8.44
CA ALA A 242 29.84 -10.42 9.45
C ALA A 242 31.25 -10.68 8.88
N THR A 243 31.34 -11.32 7.71
CA THR A 243 32.64 -11.64 7.09
C THR A 243 32.98 -10.64 6.00
N ARG A 244 34.25 -10.23 5.93
CA ARG A 244 34.74 -9.28 4.92
C ARG A 244 34.41 -9.72 3.48
N VAL A 245 34.55 -11.00 3.18
CA VAL A 245 34.26 -11.52 1.82
C VAL A 245 32.78 -11.40 1.47
N ALA A 246 31.88 -11.73 2.41
CA ALA A 246 30.44 -11.62 2.16
C ALA A 246 29.98 -10.16 2.13
N GLU A 247 30.60 -9.31 2.94
CA GLU A 247 30.31 -7.87 2.96
C GLU A 247 30.77 -7.19 1.66
N ASN A 248 31.96 -7.51 1.15
CA ASN A 248 32.43 -6.99 -0.13
C ASN A 248 31.47 -7.34 -1.28
N ARG A 249 30.98 -8.58 -1.34
CA ARG A 249 29.98 -8.99 -2.35
C ARG A 249 28.65 -8.24 -2.21
N ARG A 250 28.22 -7.97 -0.97
CA ARG A 250 27.01 -7.15 -0.71
C ARG A 250 27.21 -5.72 -1.22
N GLN A 251 28.37 -5.13 -0.94
CA GLN A 251 28.72 -3.78 -1.40
C GLN A 251 28.80 -3.68 -2.92
N GLU A 252 29.38 -4.68 -3.59
CA GLU A 252 29.38 -4.78 -5.06
C GLU A 252 27.97 -4.82 -5.63
N PHE A 253 27.08 -5.65 -5.05
CA PHE A 253 25.67 -5.70 -5.45
C PHE A 253 24.96 -4.36 -5.26
N ILE A 254 25.24 -3.67 -4.15
CA ILE A 254 24.64 -2.35 -3.88
C ILE A 254 25.16 -1.29 -4.83
N ALA A 255 26.44 -1.29 -5.15
CA ALA A 255 27.03 -0.35 -6.10
C ALA A 255 26.42 -0.53 -7.50
N ASP A 256 26.23 -1.76 -7.96
CA ASP A 256 25.58 -2.06 -9.24
C ASP A 256 24.12 -1.57 -9.27
N ARG A 257 23.38 -1.80 -8.17
CA ARG A 257 22.02 -1.30 -8.05
C ARG A 257 21.95 0.22 -7.95
N ASP A 258 22.87 0.86 -7.23
CA ASP A 258 22.95 2.32 -7.14
C ASP A 258 23.19 2.92 -8.52
N ALA A 259 24.11 2.33 -9.30
CA ALA A 259 24.37 2.74 -10.68
C ALA A 259 23.13 2.58 -11.57
N THR A 260 22.38 1.48 -11.41
CA THR A 260 21.13 1.24 -12.16
C THR A 260 20.03 2.24 -11.77
N ALA A 261 19.81 2.48 -10.47
CA ALA A 261 18.85 3.46 -9.98
C ALA A 261 19.22 4.89 -10.39
N ARG A 262 20.51 5.23 -10.36
CA ARG A 262 21.02 6.49 -10.87
C ARG A 262 20.71 6.61 -12.36
N ALA A 263 21.11 5.64 -13.17
CA ALA A 263 20.83 5.64 -14.60
C ALA A 263 19.32 5.78 -14.90
N GLU A 264 18.44 5.16 -14.11
CA GLU A 264 16.99 5.35 -14.20
C GLU A 264 16.58 6.81 -13.93
N LEU A 265 17.07 7.42 -12.84
CA LEU A 265 16.83 8.83 -12.49
C LEU A 265 17.49 9.84 -13.45
N GLU A 266 18.54 9.44 -14.17
CA GLU A 266 19.20 10.26 -15.20
C GLU A 266 18.51 10.15 -16.55
N SER A 267 17.99 8.96 -16.86
CA SER A 267 17.24 8.67 -18.08
C SER A 267 15.88 9.35 -18.12
N VAL A 268 15.55 10.17 -17.11
CA VAL A 268 14.28 10.90 -16.96
C VAL A 268 13.94 11.81 -18.15
N GLY A 269 14.85 12.02 -19.10
CA GLY A 269 14.48 12.49 -20.44
C GLY A 269 13.49 11.58 -21.21
N ALA A 270 13.25 10.35 -20.74
CA ALA A 270 12.32 9.38 -21.32
C ALA A 270 10.97 9.26 -20.57
N LEU A 271 10.79 9.96 -19.44
CA LEU A 271 9.52 9.99 -18.69
C LEU A 271 8.91 11.40 -18.76
N ASP A 272 7.66 11.46 -19.21
CA ASP A 272 6.98 12.73 -19.43
C ASP A 272 6.67 13.47 -18.12
N THR A 273 6.64 14.79 -18.19
CA THR A 273 6.00 15.60 -17.13
C THR A 273 4.50 15.33 -17.19
N VAL A 274 4.00 14.58 -16.21
CA VAL A 274 2.60 14.13 -16.16
C VAL A 274 1.68 15.11 -15.45
N PHE A 275 2.25 15.95 -14.57
CA PHE A 275 1.57 17.07 -13.93
C PHE A 275 2.52 18.28 -13.88
N SER A 276 2.02 19.45 -14.28
CA SER A 276 2.76 20.72 -14.28
C SER A 276 2.02 21.86 -13.58
N GLU A 277 0.80 21.61 -13.10
CA GLU A 277 0.00 22.59 -12.36
C GLU A 277 0.52 22.73 -10.92
N GLY A 278 1.28 23.80 -10.68
CA GLY A 278 1.91 24.09 -9.39
C GLY A 278 3.29 23.45 -9.27
N LEU A 279 3.33 22.16 -8.92
CA LEU A 279 4.58 21.39 -8.84
C LEU A 279 4.75 20.51 -10.07
N GLN A 280 6.00 20.29 -10.47
CA GLN A 280 6.31 19.37 -11.56
C GLN A 280 6.42 17.94 -11.04
N PHE A 281 5.67 17.04 -11.66
CA PHE A 281 5.74 15.61 -11.38
C PHE A 281 6.17 14.85 -12.62
N ARG A 282 7.10 13.92 -12.44
CA ARG A 282 7.61 13.05 -13.49
C ARG A 282 7.20 11.61 -13.22
N GLY A 283 6.84 10.91 -14.27
CA GLY A 283 6.42 9.52 -14.18
C GLY A 283 5.80 9.04 -15.46
N ARG A 284 4.64 8.38 -15.37
CA ARG A 284 4.02 7.71 -16.51
C ARG A 284 2.55 8.06 -16.67
N GLU A 285 2.12 8.05 -17.93
CA GLU A 285 0.73 8.09 -18.33
C GLU A 285 0.34 6.78 -19.01
N LEU A 286 -0.85 6.28 -18.71
CA LEU A 286 -1.43 5.10 -19.32
C LEU A 286 -2.84 5.40 -19.80
N ALA A 287 -3.10 5.19 -21.09
CA ALA A 287 -4.43 5.23 -21.66
C ALA A 287 -4.97 3.80 -21.83
N LEU A 288 -6.02 3.46 -21.09
CA LEU A 288 -6.71 2.19 -21.18
C LEU A 288 -7.97 2.34 -22.02
N THR A 289 -8.13 1.47 -23.03
CA THR A 289 -9.44 1.31 -23.69
C THR A 289 -10.25 0.30 -22.91
N LEU A 290 -11.46 0.67 -22.50
CA LEU A 290 -12.34 -0.21 -21.76
C LEU A 290 -12.83 -1.35 -22.68
N PRO A 291 -12.90 -2.59 -22.19
CA PRO A 291 -13.35 -3.73 -22.98
C PRO A 291 -14.82 -3.61 -23.39
N ARG A 292 -15.60 -2.80 -22.66
CA ARG A 292 -16.93 -2.37 -23.02
C ARG A 292 -17.15 -0.94 -22.55
N PRO A 293 -17.96 -0.14 -23.26
CA PRO A 293 -18.38 1.16 -22.75
C PRO A 293 -19.17 1.02 -21.44
N ILE A 294 -19.03 2.00 -20.55
CA ILE A 294 -19.83 2.11 -19.32
C ILE A 294 -20.51 3.46 -19.30
N GLU A 295 -21.74 3.51 -18.79
CA GLU A 295 -22.49 4.76 -18.66
C GLU A 295 -22.29 5.32 -17.24
N ILE A 296 -21.81 6.56 -17.14
CA ILE A 296 -21.63 7.28 -15.87
C ILE A 296 -22.19 8.69 -16.06
N GLY A 297 -23.14 9.11 -15.23
CA GLY A 297 -23.74 10.44 -15.32
C GLY A 297 -24.36 10.76 -16.69
N GLY A 298 -24.91 9.76 -17.38
CA GLY A 298 -25.46 9.89 -18.75
C GLY A 298 -24.41 10.00 -19.87
N LYS A 299 -23.11 9.85 -19.54
CA LYS A 299 -22.01 9.85 -20.52
C LYS A 299 -21.49 8.43 -20.73
N MET A 300 -21.24 8.10 -21.99
CA MET A 300 -20.65 6.81 -22.38
C MET A 300 -19.13 6.89 -22.32
N ILE A 301 -18.55 6.30 -21.28
CA ILE A 301 -17.11 6.20 -21.06
C ILE A 301 -16.55 5.00 -21.80
N ARG A 302 -15.45 5.21 -22.51
CA ARG A 302 -14.76 4.18 -23.32
C ARG A 302 -13.28 4.08 -23.00
N LYS A 303 -12.71 5.08 -22.35
CA LYS A 303 -11.30 5.14 -21.99
C LYS A 303 -11.12 5.57 -20.55
N ALA A 304 -10.01 5.14 -19.96
CA ALA A 304 -9.51 5.66 -18.70
C ALA A 304 -8.05 6.09 -18.89
N TYR A 305 -7.75 7.32 -18.51
CA TYR A 305 -6.40 7.88 -18.51
C TYR A 305 -5.88 7.88 -17.08
N ILE A 306 -4.73 7.28 -16.86
CA ILE A 306 -4.10 7.17 -15.54
C ILE A 306 -2.76 7.87 -15.61
N ARG A 307 -2.55 8.86 -14.75
CA ARG A 307 -1.30 9.61 -14.62
C ARG A 307 -0.74 9.42 -13.23
N GLN A 308 0.53 9.03 -13.14
CA GLN A 308 1.21 8.74 -11.88
C GLN A 308 2.60 9.36 -11.92
N GLY A 309 2.93 10.18 -10.92
CA GLY A 309 4.20 10.86 -10.88
C GLY A 309 4.72 11.12 -9.47
N VAL A 310 6.05 11.22 -9.37
CA VAL A 310 6.77 11.71 -8.21
C VAL A 310 7.25 13.13 -8.49
N ASN A 311 7.22 13.99 -7.48
CA ASN A 311 7.71 15.36 -7.57
C ASN A 311 9.16 15.41 -8.03
N ALA A 312 9.43 16.25 -9.02
CA ALA A 312 10.75 16.41 -9.64
C ALA A 312 11.85 16.79 -8.63
N ASP A 313 11.54 17.63 -7.64
CA ASP A 313 12.52 18.04 -6.62
C ASP A 313 12.90 16.87 -5.71
N VAL A 314 11.95 15.98 -5.44
CA VAL A 314 12.19 14.75 -4.66
C VAL A 314 13.09 13.81 -5.45
N LEU A 315 12.81 13.63 -6.75
CA LEU A 315 13.62 12.80 -7.63
C LEU A 315 15.05 13.33 -7.79
N GLU A 316 15.22 14.66 -7.92
CA GLU A 316 16.55 15.27 -8.04
C GLU A 316 17.37 15.07 -6.76
N ALA A 317 16.76 15.25 -5.59
CA ALA A 317 17.43 14.97 -4.34
C ALA A 317 17.78 13.47 -4.18
N MET A 318 16.93 12.55 -4.68
CA MET A 318 17.25 11.11 -4.72
C MET A 318 18.37 10.79 -5.71
N ARG A 319 18.51 11.57 -6.79
CA ARG A 319 19.53 11.34 -7.82
C ARG A 319 20.95 11.43 -7.27
N GLU A 320 21.21 12.33 -6.33
CA GLU A 320 22.52 12.46 -5.71
C GLU A 320 22.91 11.17 -4.99
N ARG A 321 21.96 10.56 -4.28
CA ARG A 321 22.14 9.34 -3.49
C ARG A 321 20.92 8.40 -3.57
N PRO A 322 20.80 7.59 -4.65
CA PRO A 322 19.63 6.72 -4.86
C PRO A 322 19.52 5.62 -3.81
N THR A 323 20.66 5.07 -3.37
CA THR A 323 20.71 4.10 -2.27
C THR A 323 21.19 4.76 -0.98
N VAL A 324 20.27 4.86 -0.03
CA VAL A 324 20.54 5.34 1.34
C VAL A 324 20.47 4.16 2.29
N GLU A 325 21.58 3.83 2.98
CA GLU A 325 21.62 2.76 3.98
C GLU A 325 21.18 3.23 5.38
N GLU A 326 21.34 4.50 5.69
CA GLU A 326 20.98 5.12 6.97
C GLU A 326 19.46 5.34 7.07
N PRO A 327 18.92 5.58 8.27
CA PRO A 327 17.53 5.99 8.41
C PRO A 327 17.24 7.24 7.57
N LEU A 328 16.13 7.25 6.83
CA LEU A 328 15.77 8.38 5.97
C LEU A 328 15.64 9.72 6.74
N ALA A 329 15.30 9.64 8.03
CA ALA A 329 15.24 10.80 8.92
C ALA A 329 16.61 11.49 9.18
N ASP A 330 17.73 10.83 8.86
CA ASP A 330 19.09 11.37 8.98
C ASP A 330 19.60 12.00 7.68
N VAL A 331 18.91 11.79 6.56
CA VAL A 331 19.37 12.27 5.27
C VAL A 331 18.86 13.67 5.02
N ALA A 332 19.80 14.56 4.65
CA ALA A 332 19.45 15.87 4.12
C ALA A 332 18.79 15.67 2.75
N GLY A 333 17.51 15.99 2.67
CA GLY A 333 16.71 15.86 1.45
C GLY A 333 15.26 16.13 1.82
N GLY A 334 14.61 17.08 1.13
CA GLY A 334 13.27 17.55 1.47
C GLY A 334 12.14 16.50 1.40
N TRP A 335 12.47 15.21 1.23
CA TRP A 335 11.54 14.11 1.06
C TRP A 335 10.63 13.93 2.27
N ARG A 336 11.21 14.00 3.48
CA ARG A 336 10.45 13.84 4.72
C ARG A 336 9.44 14.96 4.92
N SER A 337 9.83 16.19 4.61
CA SER A 337 8.93 17.35 4.61
C SER A 337 7.90 17.32 3.48
N ALA A 338 8.22 16.68 2.35
CA ALA A 338 7.30 16.53 1.24
C ALA A 338 6.23 15.46 1.53
N LEU A 339 6.56 14.42 2.30
CA LEU A 339 5.61 13.38 2.67
C LEU A 339 4.55 13.96 3.61
N GLY A 340 3.28 13.89 3.20
CA GLY A 340 2.16 14.43 3.96
C GLY A 340 1.03 13.43 4.17
N ARG A 341 -0.12 13.96 4.58
CA ARG A 341 -1.38 13.21 4.67
C ARG A 341 -1.70 12.59 3.31
N THR A 342 -2.20 11.36 3.33
CA THR A 342 -2.80 10.73 2.16
C THR A 342 -4.18 11.33 1.92
N MET A 343 -4.37 11.96 0.77
CA MET A 343 -5.66 12.52 0.36
C MET A 343 -6.21 11.72 -0.81
N VAL A 344 -7.54 11.59 -0.86
CA VAL A 344 -8.24 10.91 -1.96
C VAL A 344 -9.54 11.66 -2.25
N GLU A 345 -9.55 12.34 -3.38
CA GLU A 345 -10.66 13.14 -3.87
C GLU A 345 -11.21 12.52 -5.15
N ALA A 346 -12.50 12.72 -5.39
CA ALA A 346 -13.16 12.19 -6.57
C ALA A 346 -14.36 13.06 -6.93
N ASP A 347 -14.57 13.21 -8.22
CA ASP A 347 -15.80 13.71 -8.83
C ASP A 347 -16.45 12.58 -9.66
N GLU A 348 -17.40 12.93 -10.52
CA GLU A 348 -18.13 11.94 -11.34
C GLU A 348 -17.24 11.18 -12.33
N LEU A 349 -16.24 11.84 -12.93
CA LEU A 349 -15.44 11.30 -14.03
C LEU A 349 -13.94 11.29 -13.74
N SER A 350 -13.52 11.80 -12.59
CA SER A 350 -12.12 11.81 -12.19
C SER A 350 -11.95 11.46 -10.73
N ALA A 351 -10.78 10.92 -10.40
CA ALA A 351 -10.36 10.77 -9.03
C ALA A 351 -8.86 11.03 -8.91
N GLU A 352 -8.45 11.55 -7.78
CA GLU A 352 -7.05 11.87 -7.47
C GLU A 352 -6.68 11.34 -6.08
N MET A 353 -5.43 10.93 -5.95
CA MET A 353 -4.80 10.53 -4.71
C MET A 353 -3.38 11.08 -4.64
N ASP A 354 -3.03 11.67 -3.51
CA ASP A 354 -1.74 12.28 -3.26
C ASP A 354 -1.23 11.93 -1.85
N PHE A 355 0.10 12.00 -1.69
CA PHE A 355 0.81 11.81 -0.42
C PHE A 355 1.62 13.06 -0.10
N GLY A 356 0.97 14.09 0.43
CA GLY A 356 1.57 15.42 0.52
C GLY A 356 2.03 15.90 -0.86
N THR A 357 3.26 16.38 -0.96
CA THR A 357 3.83 16.86 -2.24
C THR A 357 4.74 15.85 -2.93
N VAL A 358 4.86 14.62 -2.42
CA VAL A 358 5.77 13.61 -2.99
C VAL A 358 5.20 12.94 -4.24
N PHE A 359 3.95 12.51 -4.17
CA PHE A 359 3.35 11.62 -5.15
C PHE A 359 1.95 12.08 -5.50
N ARG A 360 1.60 11.93 -6.78
CA ARG A 360 0.27 12.19 -7.30
C ARG A 360 -0.15 11.09 -8.27
N SER A 361 -1.37 10.59 -8.09
CA SER A 361 -2.02 9.63 -8.98
C SER A 361 -3.41 10.12 -9.32
N ARG A 362 -3.69 10.28 -10.61
CA ARG A 362 -4.99 10.72 -11.11
C ARG A 362 -5.53 9.73 -12.13
N ILE A 363 -6.83 9.50 -12.09
CA ILE A 363 -7.58 8.78 -13.11
C ILE A 363 -8.65 9.72 -13.68
N ASP A 364 -8.73 9.80 -15.00
CA ASP A 364 -9.75 10.54 -15.74
C ASP A 364 -10.49 9.59 -16.69
N LEU A 365 -11.82 9.67 -16.71
CA LEU A 365 -12.71 8.83 -17.51
C LEU A 365 -13.21 9.62 -18.73
N ALA A 366 -13.10 9.02 -19.92
CA ALA A 366 -13.43 9.66 -21.20
C ALA A 366 -14.22 8.77 -22.16
#